data_AF-A0A7S4I917-F1
#
_entry.id   AF-A0A7S4I917-F1
#
_cell.length_a   1.000
_cell.length_b   1.000
_cell.length_c   1.000
_cell.angle_alpha   90.00
_cell.angle_beta   90.00
_cell.angle_gamma   90.00
#
_symmetry.space_group_name_H-M   'P 1'
#
loop_
_entity.id
_entity.type
_entity.pdbx_description
1 polymer ?
#
loop_
_entity_poly.entity_id
_entity_poly.type
_entity_poly.pdbx_seq_one_letter_code
_entity_poly.pdbx_strand_id
1 'polypeptide(L)'
;GMKEAAENAKQALDTKLKQLEQVSTMRKKILVSGCFDLLHSGHVEFFQQAAQLGDLYVYIGSDKNIESLKHHKSMYSEHERLYMVKSIKGVKDAKVSQGMGRFDFLDDIKDLRPDVYFVNDDASKLEERTKLVEDLNICKVVVAPRKPAEGLEERSSTSMKARLRDMVLQDARCKCFVKCFV
;
A
#
# COMPACT_ATOMS: atom_id res chain seq x y z
N GLY A 1 -25.16 4.45 -50.06
CA GLY A 1 -24.99 5.62 -50.96
C GLY A 1 -23.99 6.62 -50.39
N MET A 2 -23.48 7.60 -51.15
CA MET A 2 -22.41 8.54 -50.66
C MET A 2 -22.73 9.21 -49.30
N LYS A 3 -24.01 9.46 -49.00
CA LYS A 3 -24.45 10.00 -47.69
C LYS A 3 -24.24 9.03 -46.52
N GLU A 4 -24.50 7.76 -46.74
CA GLU A 4 -24.35 6.68 -45.76
C GLU A 4 -22.87 6.44 -45.40
N ALA A 5 -21.98 6.56 -46.40
CA ALA A 5 -20.54 6.49 -46.17
C ALA A 5 -20.01 7.66 -45.33
N ALA A 6 -20.54 8.87 -45.54
CA ALA A 6 -20.18 10.05 -44.76
C ALA A 6 -20.68 9.96 -43.31
N GLU A 7 -21.87 9.41 -43.10
CA GLU A 7 -22.47 9.22 -41.77
C GLU A 7 -21.70 8.18 -40.95
N ASN A 8 -21.32 7.06 -41.58
CA ASN A 8 -20.46 6.05 -40.95
C ASN A 8 -19.06 6.59 -40.58
N ALA A 9 -18.47 7.43 -41.44
CA ALA A 9 -17.17 8.05 -41.15
C ALA A 9 -17.24 9.04 -39.97
N LYS A 10 -18.32 9.81 -39.86
CA LYS A 10 -18.57 10.71 -38.74
C LYS A 10 -18.74 9.93 -37.42
N GLN A 11 -19.52 8.86 -37.44
CA GLN A 11 -19.72 8.00 -36.27
C GLN A 11 -18.41 7.36 -35.77
N ALA A 12 -17.53 6.95 -36.70
CA ALA A 12 -16.22 6.40 -36.38
C ALA A 12 -15.28 7.46 -35.76
N LEU A 13 -15.32 8.70 -36.27
CA LEU A 13 -14.55 9.82 -35.73
C LEU A 13 -15.01 10.18 -34.31
N ASP A 14 -16.32 10.28 -34.08
CA ASP A 14 -16.90 10.59 -32.76
C ASP A 14 -16.58 9.51 -31.73
N THR A 15 -16.60 8.24 -32.15
CA THR A 15 -16.20 7.10 -31.30
C THR A 15 -14.72 7.18 -30.93
N LYS A 16 -13.87 7.54 -31.89
CA LYS A 16 -12.43 7.68 -31.68
C LYS A 16 -12.09 8.88 -30.79
N LEU A 17 -12.82 9.99 -30.94
CA LEU A 17 -12.70 11.17 -30.07
C LEU A 17 -13.11 10.83 -28.63
N LYS A 18 -14.22 10.13 -28.41
CA LYS A 18 -14.62 9.66 -27.07
C LYS A 18 -13.61 8.71 -26.44
N GLN A 19 -13.00 7.82 -27.23
CA GLN A 19 -11.94 6.95 -26.73
C GLN A 19 -10.69 7.75 -26.34
N LEU A 20 -10.31 8.76 -27.12
CA LEU A 20 -9.18 9.64 -26.80
C LEU A 20 -9.45 10.51 -25.56
N GLU A 21 -10.67 11.00 -25.39
CA GLU A 21 -11.11 11.72 -24.18
C GLU A 21 -11.16 10.82 -22.94
N GLN A 22 -11.57 9.55 -23.08
CA GLN A 22 -11.49 8.58 -21.99
C GLN A 22 -10.04 8.27 -21.61
N VAL A 23 -9.16 8.08 -22.58
CA VAL A 23 -7.73 7.85 -22.31
C VAL A 23 -7.08 9.08 -21.65
N SER A 24 -7.49 10.29 -22.00
CA SER A 24 -6.96 11.53 -21.38
C SER A 24 -7.51 11.81 -19.97
N THR A 25 -8.60 11.15 -19.58
CA THR A 25 -9.25 11.30 -18.25
C THR A 25 -8.92 10.17 -17.27
N MET A 26 -8.30 9.07 -17.72
CA MET A 26 -7.88 7.98 -16.84
C MET A 26 -6.70 8.43 -15.97
N ARG A 27 -6.94 8.61 -14.67
CA ARG A 27 -5.87 8.86 -13.70
C ARG A 27 -4.95 7.63 -13.62
N LYS A 28 -3.65 7.87 -13.44
CA LYS A 28 -2.64 6.82 -13.27
C LYS A 28 -3.02 5.91 -12.11
N LYS A 29 -2.83 4.61 -12.25
CA LYS A 29 -2.97 3.64 -11.17
C LYS A 29 -1.67 3.51 -10.41
N ILE A 30 -1.73 3.74 -9.11
CA ILE A 30 -0.58 3.66 -8.21
C ILE A 30 -0.80 2.45 -7.29
N LEU A 31 0.14 1.53 -7.27
CA LEU A 31 0.11 0.37 -6.37
C LEU A 31 1.06 0.60 -5.20
N VAL A 32 0.56 0.38 -3.99
CA VAL A 32 1.35 0.24 -2.77
C VAL A 32 1.11 -1.14 -2.18
N SER A 33 2.17 -1.83 -1.73
CA SER A 33 2.05 -3.11 -1.03
C SER A 33 2.69 -3.07 0.35
N GLY A 34 2.14 -3.82 1.31
CA GLY A 34 2.71 -3.89 2.65
C GLY A 34 1.83 -4.59 3.69
N CYS A 35 2.37 -4.75 4.90
CA CYS A 35 1.63 -5.35 6.01
C CYS A 35 0.64 -4.36 6.67
N PHE A 36 1.07 -3.12 6.88
CA PHE A 36 0.31 -2.04 7.54
C PHE A 36 -0.28 -2.40 8.92
N ASP A 37 0.36 -3.33 9.64
CA ASP A 37 0.04 -3.64 11.04
C ASP A 37 0.40 -2.47 11.96
N LEU A 38 -0.41 -2.25 13.00
CA LEU A 38 -0.34 -1.05 13.84
C LEU A 38 -0.27 0.24 13.00
N LEU A 39 -1.34 0.57 12.27
CA LEU A 39 -1.38 1.75 11.41
C LEU A 39 -1.00 3.03 12.19
N HIS A 40 -0.16 3.88 11.60
CA HIS A 40 0.42 5.05 12.26
C HIS A 40 0.68 6.18 11.25
N SER A 41 1.08 7.36 11.73
CA SER A 41 1.28 8.59 10.92
C SER A 41 2.17 8.37 9.69
N GLY A 42 3.28 7.65 9.84
CA GLY A 42 4.16 7.30 8.71
C GLY A 42 3.47 6.52 7.58
N HIS A 43 2.53 5.61 7.88
CA HIS A 43 1.76 4.92 6.84
C HIS A 43 0.79 5.86 6.14
N VAL A 44 0.12 6.74 6.90
CA VAL A 44 -0.85 7.70 6.35
C VAL A 44 -0.15 8.69 5.42
N GLU A 45 0.97 9.25 5.84
CA GLU A 45 1.78 10.16 5.02
C GLU A 45 2.27 9.46 3.74
N PHE A 46 2.76 8.22 3.85
CA PHE A 46 3.18 7.44 2.69
C PHE A 46 2.05 7.21 1.68
N PHE A 47 0.84 6.92 2.15
CA PHE A 47 -0.34 6.81 1.27
C PHE A 47 -0.71 8.14 0.63
N GLN A 48 -0.61 9.26 1.36
CA GLN A 48 -0.88 10.58 0.81
C GLN A 48 0.11 10.96 -0.30
N GLN A 49 1.40 10.68 -0.13
CA GLN A 49 2.41 10.87 -1.17
C GLN A 49 2.11 10.03 -2.41
N ALA A 50 1.75 8.76 -2.24
CA ALA A 50 1.38 7.89 -3.36
C ALA A 50 0.11 8.38 -4.09
N ALA A 51 -0.91 8.83 -3.35
CA ALA A 51 -2.17 9.32 -3.90
C ALA A 51 -2.04 10.65 -4.67
N GLN A 52 -0.95 11.41 -4.49
CA GLN A 52 -0.66 12.59 -5.30
C GLN A 52 -0.31 12.22 -6.76
N LEU A 53 0.15 10.99 -7.00
CA LEU A 53 0.54 10.53 -8.33
C LEU A 53 -0.63 10.00 -9.17
N GLY A 54 -1.77 9.67 -8.54
CA GLY A 54 -2.92 9.09 -9.21
C GLY A 54 -3.90 8.37 -8.28
N ASP A 55 -4.69 7.45 -8.83
CA ASP A 55 -5.60 6.60 -8.08
C ASP A 55 -4.81 5.52 -7.32
N LEU A 56 -4.81 5.60 -5.99
CA LEU A 56 -4.04 4.72 -5.11
C LEU A 56 -4.78 3.42 -4.79
N TYR A 57 -4.18 2.30 -5.18
CA TYR A 57 -4.58 0.96 -4.81
C TYR A 57 -3.60 0.38 -3.80
N VAL A 58 -4.10 -0.10 -2.67
CA VAL A 58 -3.25 -0.68 -1.62
C VAL A 58 -3.52 -2.17 -1.49
N TYR A 59 -2.48 -2.98 -1.64
CA TYR A 59 -2.54 -4.42 -1.39
C TYR A 59 -1.88 -4.74 -0.06
N ILE A 60 -2.65 -5.29 0.86
CA ILE A 60 -2.17 -5.65 2.19
C ILE A 60 -1.76 -7.13 2.21
N GLY A 61 -0.65 -7.45 2.85
CA GLY A 61 -0.23 -8.85 3.02
C GLY A 61 -1.26 -9.64 3.85
N SER A 62 -1.55 -10.88 3.43
CA SER A 62 -2.44 -11.79 4.16
C SER A 62 -1.84 -12.23 5.50
N ASP A 63 -2.68 -12.54 6.47
CA ASP A 63 -2.24 -13.05 7.79
C ASP A 63 -1.41 -14.32 7.63
N LYS A 64 -1.84 -15.21 6.72
CA LYS A 64 -1.12 -16.44 6.36
C LYS A 64 0.30 -16.16 5.86
N ASN A 65 0.47 -15.20 4.94
CA ASN A 65 1.78 -14.88 4.40
C ASN A 65 2.68 -14.22 5.46
N ILE A 66 2.13 -13.28 6.23
CA ILE A 66 2.86 -12.58 7.30
C ILE A 66 3.36 -13.58 8.35
N GLU A 67 2.50 -14.48 8.81
CA GLU A 67 2.87 -15.50 9.80
C GLU A 67 3.96 -16.45 9.25
N SER A 68 3.85 -16.85 7.98
CA SER A 68 4.89 -17.65 7.32
C SER A 68 6.24 -16.96 7.21
N LEU A 69 6.27 -15.63 7.01
CA LEU A 69 7.50 -14.87 6.81
C LEU A 69 8.15 -14.39 8.10
N LYS A 70 7.34 -14.04 9.11
CA LYS A 70 7.80 -13.42 10.34
C LYS A 70 7.74 -14.34 11.56
N HIS A 71 7.15 -15.53 11.41
CA HIS A 71 6.95 -16.51 12.48
C HIS A 71 6.17 -15.96 13.69
N HIS A 72 5.36 -14.93 13.46
CA HIS A 72 4.46 -14.36 14.45
C HIS A 72 3.25 -13.73 13.75
N LYS A 73 2.13 -13.62 14.47
CA LYS A 73 0.92 -12.94 13.98
C LYS A 73 1.06 -11.41 14.02
N SER A 74 0.32 -10.72 13.17
CA SER A 74 0.07 -9.28 13.31
C SER A 74 -0.74 -8.99 14.58
N MET A 75 -0.76 -7.73 15.00
CA MET A 75 -1.62 -7.29 16.11
C MET A 75 -3.09 -7.27 15.67
N TYR A 76 -3.32 -6.81 14.44
CA TYR A 76 -4.63 -6.77 13.81
C TYR A 76 -4.75 -7.85 12.73
N SER A 77 -5.92 -8.46 12.62
CA SER A 77 -6.25 -9.37 11.51
C SER A 77 -6.19 -8.64 10.17
N GLU A 78 -6.05 -9.39 9.08
CA GLU A 78 -6.09 -8.83 7.72
C GLU A 78 -7.39 -8.06 7.44
N HIS A 79 -8.51 -8.47 8.03
CA HIS A 79 -9.79 -7.80 7.89
C HIS A 79 -9.80 -6.43 8.57
N GLU A 80 -9.25 -6.33 9.79
CA GLU A 80 -9.11 -5.05 10.51
C GLU A 80 -8.14 -4.12 9.79
N ARG A 81 -6.99 -4.65 9.35
CA ARG A 81 -6.00 -3.88 8.58
C ARG A 81 -6.61 -3.36 7.28
N LEU A 82 -7.36 -4.19 6.57
CA LEU A 82 -8.05 -3.81 5.34
C LEU A 82 -9.06 -2.69 5.59
N TYR A 83 -9.90 -2.84 6.61
CA TYR A 83 -10.88 -1.83 7.00
C TYR A 83 -10.23 -0.48 7.27
N MET A 84 -9.16 -0.46 8.08
CA MET A 84 -8.44 0.77 8.41
C MET A 84 -7.82 1.41 7.16
N VAL A 85 -7.15 0.62 6.32
CA VAL A 85 -6.53 1.13 5.07
C VAL A 85 -7.58 1.69 4.12
N LYS A 86 -8.72 1.00 3.92
CA LYS A 86 -9.83 1.51 3.09
C LYS A 86 -10.41 2.82 3.59
N SER A 87 -10.30 3.08 4.88
CA SER A 87 -10.82 4.30 5.51
C SER A 87 -9.87 5.49 5.39
N ILE A 88 -8.64 5.30 4.90
CA ILE A 88 -7.68 6.39 4.74
C ILE A 88 -8.02 7.24 3.51
N LYS A 89 -8.15 8.55 3.75
CA LYS A 89 -8.32 9.55 2.69
C LYS A 89 -7.21 9.43 1.65
N GLY A 90 -7.60 9.32 0.38
CA GLY A 90 -6.69 9.21 -0.76
C GLY A 90 -6.53 7.78 -1.29
N VAL A 91 -6.87 6.75 -0.50
CA VAL A 91 -6.94 5.37 -0.97
C VAL A 91 -8.17 5.20 -1.86
N LYS A 92 -7.97 4.81 -3.12
CA LYS A 92 -9.04 4.53 -4.09
C LYS A 92 -9.73 3.20 -3.79
N ASP A 93 -8.94 2.16 -3.55
CA ASP A 93 -9.40 0.84 -3.09
C ASP A 93 -8.25 0.12 -2.39
N ALA A 94 -8.59 -0.90 -1.60
CA ALA A 94 -7.60 -1.78 -0.99
C ALA A 94 -8.07 -3.25 -1.01
N LYS A 95 -7.12 -4.18 -1.07
CA LYS A 95 -7.38 -5.62 -1.13
C LYS A 95 -6.35 -6.40 -0.32
N VAL A 96 -6.70 -7.62 0.06
CA VAL A 96 -5.74 -8.58 0.61
C VAL A 96 -5.00 -9.25 -0.56
N SER A 97 -3.66 -9.23 -0.50
CA SER A 97 -2.79 -9.88 -1.47
C SER A 97 -3.02 -11.38 -1.45
N GLN A 98 -3.13 -11.97 -2.64
CA GLN A 98 -3.29 -13.41 -2.82
C GLN A 98 -1.94 -14.13 -2.93
N GLY A 99 -0.86 -13.38 -3.16
CA GLY A 99 0.49 -13.91 -3.29
C GLY A 99 1.03 -14.47 -1.96
N MET A 100 2.10 -15.26 -2.08
CA MET A 100 2.86 -15.76 -0.93
C MET A 100 4.35 -15.45 -1.07
N GLY A 101 5.04 -15.46 0.06
CA GLY A 101 6.45 -15.12 0.14
C GLY A 101 6.70 -13.62 0.18
N ARG A 102 7.98 -13.25 0.15
CA ARG A 102 8.46 -11.86 0.30
C ARG A 102 8.01 -10.94 -0.83
N PHE A 103 7.71 -11.51 -1.99
CA PHE A 103 7.35 -10.81 -3.21
C PHE A 103 5.91 -11.12 -3.66
N ASP A 104 5.01 -11.30 -2.69
CA ASP A 104 3.57 -11.52 -2.92
C ASP A 104 2.92 -10.47 -3.84
N PHE A 105 3.36 -9.22 -3.74
CA PHE A 105 2.90 -8.11 -4.58
C PHE A 105 3.16 -8.28 -6.09
N LEU A 106 4.00 -9.22 -6.53
CA LEU A 106 4.24 -9.42 -7.97
C LEU A 106 2.98 -9.92 -8.69
N ASP A 107 2.16 -10.73 -8.04
CA ASP A 107 0.89 -11.19 -8.60
C ASP A 107 -0.13 -10.05 -8.60
N ASP A 108 -0.14 -9.23 -7.55
CA ASP A 108 -0.96 -8.03 -7.47
C ASP A 108 -0.65 -7.02 -8.59
N ILE A 109 0.64 -6.88 -8.97
CA ILE A 109 1.06 -6.06 -10.12
C ILE A 109 0.49 -6.60 -11.43
N LYS A 110 0.55 -7.92 -11.64
CA LYS A 110 0.03 -8.56 -12.85
C LYS A 110 -1.48 -8.38 -12.98
N ASP A 111 -2.20 -8.49 -11.86
CA ASP A 111 -3.64 -8.37 -11.81
C ASP A 111 -4.13 -6.92 -11.97
N LEU A 112 -3.54 -5.98 -11.23
CA LEU A 112 -3.96 -4.58 -11.26
C LEU A 112 -3.48 -3.85 -12.52
N ARG A 113 -2.30 -4.24 -13.04
CA ARG A 113 -1.52 -3.54 -14.07
C ARG A 113 -1.38 -2.05 -13.74
N PRO A 114 -0.70 -1.68 -12.64
CA PRO A 114 -0.52 -0.29 -12.26
C PRO A 114 0.43 0.43 -13.22
N ASP A 115 0.38 1.76 -13.25
CA ASP A 115 1.39 2.58 -13.94
C ASP A 115 2.65 2.73 -13.07
N VAL A 116 2.46 2.77 -11.75
CA VAL A 116 3.53 2.95 -10.77
C VAL A 116 3.38 1.95 -9.64
N TYR A 117 4.47 1.27 -9.31
CA TYR A 117 4.64 0.58 -8.04
C TYR A 117 5.42 1.49 -7.08
N PHE A 118 4.74 2.00 -6.05
CA PHE A 118 5.26 2.97 -5.10
C PHE A 118 5.73 2.26 -3.82
N VAL A 119 7.01 2.41 -3.47
CA VAL A 119 7.68 1.66 -2.41
C VAL A 119 8.46 2.58 -1.48
N ASN A 120 8.59 2.18 -0.21
CA ASN A 120 9.43 2.89 0.74
C ASN A 120 10.92 2.60 0.49
N ASP A 121 11.78 3.57 0.80
CA ASP A 121 13.24 3.44 0.77
C ASP A 121 13.80 2.40 1.74
N ASP A 122 13.12 2.16 2.85
CA ASP A 122 13.49 1.14 3.85
C ASP A 122 12.89 -0.25 3.58
N ALA A 123 12.29 -0.46 2.40
CA ALA A 123 11.69 -1.75 2.07
C ALA A 123 12.74 -2.87 2.04
N SER A 124 12.40 -4.02 2.63
CA SER A 124 13.33 -5.16 2.66
C SER A 124 13.67 -5.61 1.24
N LYS A 125 14.97 -5.82 0.99
CA LYS A 125 15.49 -6.24 -0.32
C LYS A 125 15.04 -5.33 -1.47
N LEU A 126 15.14 -4.01 -1.28
CA LEU A 126 14.68 -3.02 -2.25
C LEU A 126 15.28 -3.24 -3.65
N GLU A 127 16.58 -3.50 -3.77
CA GLU A 127 17.21 -3.74 -5.09
C GLU A 127 16.63 -4.96 -5.83
N GLU A 128 16.45 -6.08 -5.13
CA GLU A 128 15.87 -7.31 -5.70
C GLU A 128 14.41 -7.06 -6.11
N ARG A 129 13.65 -6.36 -5.25
CA ARG A 129 12.27 -5.94 -5.54
C ARG A 129 12.18 -5.07 -6.79
N THR A 130 13.06 -4.08 -6.92
CA THR A 130 13.06 -3.16 -8.07
C THR A 130 13.35 -3.92 -9.36
N LYS A 131 14.39 -4.77 -9.37
CA LYS A 131 14.72 -5.62 -10.52
C LYS A 131 13.55 -6.51 -10.93
N LEU A 132 12.91 -7.19 -9.98
CA LEU A 132 11.76 -8.05 -10.27
C LEU A 132 10.59 -7.28 -10.91
N VAL A 133 10.34 -6.05 -10.49
CA VAL A 133 9.28 -5.22 -11.08
C VAL A 133 9.66 -4.71 -12.47
N GLU A 134 10.93 -4.33 -12.67
CA GLU A 134 11.46 -3.92 -13.96
C GLU A 134 11.39 -5.08 -14.98
N ASP A 135 11.77 -6.28 -14.57
CA ASP A 135 11.72 -7.50 -15.39
C ASP A 135 10.29 -7.87 -15.82
N LEU A 136 9.27 -7.52 -15.03
CA LEU A 136 7.87 -7.70 -15.42
C LEU A 136 7.45 -6.78 -16.57
N ASN A 137 8.12 -5.64 -16.74
CA ASN A 137 7.81 -4.64 -17.76
C ASN A 137 6.33 -4.20 -17.77
N ILE A 138 5.71 -4.09 -16.58
CA ILE A 138 4.31 -3.67 -16.40
C ILE A 138 4.23 -2.22 -15.93
N CYS A 139 5.08 -1.83 -14.97
CA CYS A 139 4.97 -0.56 -14.27
C CYS A 139 6.35 -0.02 -13.88
N LYS A 140 6.41 1.27 -13.53
CA LYS A 140 7.64 1.90 -13.03
C LYS A 140 7.72 1.80 -11.52
N VAL A 141 8.92 1.63 -10.98
CA VAL A 141 9.15 1.71 -9.54
C VAL A 141 9.43 3.16 -9.13
N VAL A 142 8.74 3.65 -8.11
CA VAL A 142 9.03 4.94 -7.46
C VAL A 142 9.32 4.68 -6.00
N VAL A 143 10.48 5.14 -5.54
CA VAL A 143 10.94 5.01 -4.16
C VAL A 143 10.72 6.32 -3.43
N ALA A 144 10.12 6.26 -2.24
CA ALA A 144 9.90 7.43 -1.40
C ALA A 144 10.34 7.18 0.04
N PRO A 145 10.76 8.22 0.78
CA PRO A 145 11.17 8.08 2.17
C PRO A 145 9.98 7.83 3.09
N ARG A 146 10.13 6.91 4.05
CA ARG A 146 9.12 6.72 5.10
C ARG A 146 9.27 7.78 6.21
N LYS A 147 8.83 9.00 5.94
CA LYS A 147 8.78 10.07 6.95
C LYS A 147 7.32 10.40 7.29
N PRO A 148 6.99 10.69 8.56
CA PRO A 148 5.65 11.18 8.90
C PRO A 148 5.48 12.62 8.42
N ALA A 149 4.24 13.11 8.43
CA ALA A 149 3.95 14.52 8.19
C ALA A 149 4.71 15.43 9.17
N GLU A 150 4.95 16.67 8.76
CA GLU A 150 5.71 17.66 9.52
C GLU A 150 5.17 17.81 10.96
N GLY A 151 6.09 17.84 11.93
CA GLY A 151 5.77 17.99 13.35
C GLY A 151 5.31 16.70 14.06
N LEU A 152 5.19 15.57 13.36
CA LEU A 152 4.81 14.29 13.97
C LEU A 152 6.02 13.42 14.33
N GLU A 153 5.90 12.68 15.43
CA GLU A 153 6.89 11.69 15.87
C GLU A 153 7.02 10.55 14.84
N GLU A 154 8.26 10.22 14.49
CA GLU A 154 8.56 9.06 13.64
C GLU A 154 8.29 7.77 14.39
N ARG A 155 7.55 6.85 13.75
CA ARG A 155 7.16 5.57 14.34
C ARG A 155 7.23 4.44 13.34
N SER A 156 7.51 3.26 13.87
CA SER A 156 7.37 1.96 13.18
C SER A 156 6.59 0.99 14.07
N SER A 157 5.94 -0.02 13.47
CA SER A 157 5.27 -1.07 14.24
C SER A 157 6.22 -1.76 15.23
N THR A 158 7.50 -1.91 14.88
CA THR A 158 8.54 -2.45 15.76
C THR A 158 8.78 -1.56 16.97
N SER A 159 8.97 -0.25 16.76
CA SER A 159 9.20 0.72 17.84
C SER A 159 7.99 0.82 18.78
N MET A 160 6.77 0.77 18.25
CA MET A 160 5.55 0.82 19.06
C MET A 160 5.37 -0.45 19.89
N LYS A 161 5.65 -1.64 19.32
CA LYS A 161 5.62 -2.90 20.07
C LYS A 161 6.66 -2.92 21.19
N ALA A 162 7.86 -2.39 20.94
CA ALA A 162 8.89 -2.26 21.96
C ALA A 162 8.44 -1.31 23.09
N ARG A 163 7.93 -0.13 22.75
CA ARG A 163 7.44 0.85 23.73
C ARG A 163 6.30 0.30 24.58
N LEU A 164 5.33 -0.40 23.96
CA LEU A 164 4.24 -1.05 24.70
C LEU A 164 4.75 -2.12 25.66
N ARG A 165 5.74 -2.92 25.25
CA ARG A 165 6.38 -3.91 26.13
C ARG A 165 7.05 -3.24 27.33
N ASP A 166 7.79 -2.17 27.09
CA ASP A 166 8.51 -1.45 28.14
C ASP A 166 7.56 -0.82 29.16
N MET A 167 6.43 -0.26 28.69
CA MET A 167 5.37 0.26 29.56
C MET A 167 4.80 -0.83 30.48
N VAL A 168 4.48 -2.01 29.94
CA VAL A 168 3.95 -3.14 30.72
C VAL A 168 4.97 -3.63 31.76
N LEU A 169 6.26 -3.70 31.39
CA LEU A 169 7.32 -4.11 32.32
C LEU A 169 7.60 -3.06 33.41
N GLN A 170 7.43 -1.78 33.12
CA GLN A 170 7.50 -0.71 34.13
C GLN A 170 6.36 -0.83 35.15
N ASP A 171 5.12 -1.01 34.68
CA ASP A 171 3.95 -1.17 35.55
C ASP A 171 4.06 -2.40 36.46
N ALA A 172 4.57 -3.52 35.93
CA ALA A 172 4.81 -4.73 36.71
C ALA A 172 5.82 -4.51 37.85
N ARG A 173 6.91 -3.77 37.58
CA ARG A 173 7.92 -3.43 38.60
C ARG A 173 7.38 -2.53 39.69
N CYS A 174 6.59 -1.52 39.33
CA CYS A 174 5.93 -0.64 40.31
C CYS A 174 4.97 -1.44 41.22
N LYS A 175 4.19 -2.37 40.68
CA LYS A 175 3.27 -3.21 41.47
C LYS A 175 4.00 -4.15 42.42
N CYS A 176 5.15 -4.70 42.04
CA CYS A 176 5.99 -5.49 42.96
C CYS A 176 6.55 -4.65 44.10
N PHE A 177 6.96 -3.40 43.83
CA PHE A 177 7.48 -2.50 44.87
C PHE A 177 6.41 -2.15 45.91
N VAL A 178 5.17 -1.91 45.49
CA VAL A 178 4.05 -1.64 46.40
C VAL A 178 3.69 -2.86 47.25
N LYS A 179 3.84 -4.09 46.73
CA LYS A 179 3.60 -5.32 47.51
C LYS A 179 4.69 -5.66 48.54
N CYS A 180 5.90 -5.11 48.41
CA CYS A 180 6.99 -5.35 49.38
C CYS A 180 7.00 -4.34 50.54
N PHE A 181 6.21 -3.27 50.47
CA PHE A 181 6.18 -2.17 51.45
C PHE A 181 4.84 -2.04 52.20
N VAL A 182 3.92 -3.00 52.04
CA VAL A 182 2.65 -3.10 52.78
C VAL A 182 2.61 -4.43 53.52
#